data_AF-A0A7K8HV17-F1
#
_entry.id   AF-A0A7K8HV17-F1
#
_cell.length_a   1.000
_cell.length_b   1.000
_cell.length_c   1.000
_cell.angle_alpha   90.00
_cell.angle_beta   90.00
_cell.angle_gamma   90.00
#
_symmetry.space_group_name_H-M   'P 1'
#
loop_
_entity.id
_entity.type
_entity.pdbx_description
1 polymer ?
#
loop_
_entity_poly.entity_id
_entity_poly.type
_entity_poly.pdbx_seq_one_letter_code
_entity_poly.pdbx_strand_id
1 'polypeptide(L)'
;LGFFFLDTDRALVLLEEYCNKLRKPEEQQLKKAIRKVMGIFKSSLFQALLGRNLSIFKIPSKKKATRHGTTSHASLPAALACDGLGCPKD
;
A
#
# COMPACT_ATOMS: atom_id res chain seq x y z
N LEU A 1 -20.79 -2.43 8.19
CA LEU A 1 -19.70 -1.45 8.44
C LEU A 1 -19.08 -0.90 7.15
N GLY A 2 -18.83 -1.71 6.10
CA GLY A 2 -18.31 -1.19 4.81
C GLY A 2 -19.22 -0.17 4.09
N PHE A 3 -20.54 -0.29 4.23
CA PHE A 3 -21.52 0.58 3.57
C PHE A 3 -21.38 2.07 3.97
N PHE A 4 -21.20 2.33 5.26
CA PHE A 4 -21.13 3.69 5.82
C PHE A 4 -19.89 4.49 5.34
N PHE A 5 -18.80 3.78 5.01
CA PHE A 5 -17.60 4.41 4.44
C PHE A 5 -17.79 4.80 2.98
N LEU A 6 -18.42 3.93 2.17
CA LEU A 6 -18.78 4.27 0.80
C LEU A 6 -19.76 5.44 0.75
N ASP A 7 -20.71 5.51 1.68
CA ASP A 7 -21.65 6.63 1.77
C ASP A 7 -20.94 7.95 2.09
N THR A 8 -19.93 7.91 2.97
CA THR A 8 -19.15 9.11 3.33
C THR A 8 -18.36 9.63 2.13
N ASP A 9 -17.67 8.75 1.41
CA ASP A 9 -16.89 9.16 0.23
C ASP A 9 -17.82 9.62 -0.91
N ARG A 10 -18.94 8.94 -1.12
CA ARG A 10 -19.96 9.36 -2.10
C ARG A 10 -20.57 10.71 -1.75
N ALA A 11 -20.88 10.96 -0.47
CA ALA A 11 -21.41 12.24 -0.01
C ALA A 11 -20.39 13.38 -0.22
N LEU A 12 -19.09 13.12 -0.01
CA LEU A 12 -18.03 14.10 -0.28
C LEU A 12 -17.97 14.51 -1.76
N VAL A 13 -18.07 13.55 -2.68
CA VAL A 13 -18.10 13.82 -4.13
C VAL A 13 -19.30 14.70 -4.50
N LEU A 14 -20.49 14.38 -3.98
CA LEU A 14 -21.70 15.16 -4.24
C LEU A 14 -21.62 16.59 -3.67
N LEU A 15 -21.01 16.77 -2.50
CA LEU A 15 -20.77 18.10 -1.93
C LEU A 15 -19.79 18.94 -2.76
N GLU A 16 -18.79 18.30 -3.36
CA GLU A 16 -17.82 18.94 -4.25
C GLU A 16 -18.50 19.40 -5.55
N GLU A 17 -19.32 18.55 -6.16
CA GLU A 17 -20.15 18.91 -7.31
C GLU A 17 -21.14 20.04 -6.99
N TYR A 18 -21.78 20.01 -5.82
CA TYR A 18 -22.69 21.06 -5.41
C TYR A 18 -21.95 22.40 -5.23
N CYS A 19 -20.76 22.40 -4.61
CA CYS A 19 -19.91 23.59 -4.52
C CYS A 19 -19.55 24.19 -5.89
N ASN A 20 -19.39 23.36 -6.92
CA ASN A 20 -19.09 23.82 -8.28
C ASN A 20 -20.29 24.49 -8.96
N LYS A 21 -21.52 24.13 -8.55
CA LYS A 21 -22.77 24.73 -9.02
C LYS A 21 -23.05 26.08 -8.35
N LEU A 22 -22.53 26.30 -7.14
CA LEU A 22 -22.60 27.60 -6.44
C LEU A 22 -21.64 28.62 -7.08
N ARG A 23 -22.19 29.47 -7.94
CA ARG A 23 -21.46 30.50 -8.69
C ARG A 23 -21.87 31.92 -8.32
N LYS A 24 -23.04 32.10 -7.71
CA LYS A 24 -23.55 33.43 -7.39
C LYS A 24 -22.79 34.04 -6.21
N PRO A 25 -22.63 35.38 -6.15
CA PRO A 25 -21.95 36.03 -5.04
C PRO A 25 -22.71 35.85 -3.70
N GLU A 26 -24.04 35.78 -3.73
CA GLU A 26 -24.88 35.56 -2.55
C GLU A 26 -24.67 34.16 -1.94
N GLU A 27 -24.26 33.19 -2.76
CA GLU A 27 -24.04 31.79 -2.37
C GLU A 27 -22.63 31.55 -1.79
N GLN A 28 -21.74 32.55 -1.78
CA GLN A 28 -20.35 32.35 -1.34
C GLN A 28 -20.23 31.96 0.13
N GLN A 29 -21.12 32.47 0.98
CA GLN A 29 -21.16 32.09 2.40
C GLN A 29 -21.53 30.61 2.57
N LEU A 30 -22.53 30.13 1.82
CA LEU A 30 -22.93 28.72 1.79
C LEU A 30 -21.78 27.85 1.26
N LYS A 31 -21.15 28.26 0.15
CA LYS A 31 -19.98 27.57 -0.41
C LYS A 31 -18.82 27.47 0.59
N LYS A 32 -18.61 28.50 1.41
CA LYS A 32 -17.60 28.49 2.47
C LYS A 32 -17.99 27.53 3.61
N ALA A 33 -19.25 27.51 4.02
CA ALA A 33 -19.74 26.59 5.04
C ALA A 33 -19.59 25.12 4.60
N ILE A 34 -19.98 24.80 3.37
CA ILE A 34 -19.87 23.44 2.83
C ILE A 34 -18.41 22.99 2.73
N ARG A 35 -17.50 23.87 2.28
CA ARG A 35 -16.06 23.56 2.25
C ARG A 35 -15.50 23.25 3.64
N LYS A 36 -15.96 23.92 4.70
CA LYS A 36 -15.57 23.58 6.07
C LYS A 36 -16.03 22.18 6.46
N VAL A 37 -17.29 21.83 6.15
CA VAL A 37 -17.83 20.48 6.39
C VAL A 37 -17.00 19.44 5.65
N MET A 38 -16.75 19.62 4.35
CA MET A 38 -15.88 18.71 3.58
C MET A 38 -14.48 18.58 4.19
N GLY A 39 -13.89 19.68 4.67
CA GLY A 39 -12.58 19.66 5.36
C GLY A 39 -12.59 18.82 6.64
N ILE A 40 -13.66 18.88 7.43
CA ILE A 40 -13.84 18.04 8.63
C ILE A 40 -13.93 16.57 8.23
N PHE A 41 -14.75 16.24 7.23
CA PHE A 41 -14.88 14.87 6.73
C PHE A 41 -13.59 14.30 6.12
N LYS A 42 -12.71 15.15 5.59
CA LYS A 42 -11.38 14.79 5.07
C LYS A 42 -10.28 14.80 6.15
N SER A 43 -10.52 15.33 7.35
CA SER A 43 -9.53 15.41 8.43
C SER A 43 -9.10 14.03 8.94
N SER A 44 -7.80 13.81 9.10
CA SER A 44 -7.24 12.54 9.59
C SER A 44 -7.84 12.08 10.92
N LEU A 45 -8.13 13.01 11.83
CA LEU A 45 -8.83 12.72 13.09
C LEU A 45 -10.22 12.16 12.83
N PHE A 46 -11.02 12.82 11.98
CA PHE A 46 -12.37 12.38 11.69
C PHE A 46 -12.38 11.05 10.92
N GLN A 47 -11.43 10.85 9.99
CA GLN A 47 -11.26 9.57 9.29
C GLN A 47 -10.89 8.42 10.26
N ALA A 48 -10.06 8.71 11.27
CA ALA A 48 -9.70 7.76 12.30
C ALA A 48 -10.90 7.43 13.22
N LEU A 49 -11.67 8.44 13.63
CA LEU A 49 -12.90 8.27 14.41
C LEU A 49 -13.94 7.43 13.66
N LEU A 50 -14.04 7.59 12.34
CA LEU A 50 -14.91 6.75 11.50
C LEU A 50 -14.41 5.31 11.39
N GLY A 51 -13.12 5.03 11.64
CA GLY A 51 -12.53 3.70 11.49
C GLY A 51 -11.99 3.38 10.09
N ARG A 52 -11.70 4.39 9.25
CA ARG A 52 -11.11 4.19 7.90
C ARG A 52 -9.69 3.62 7.95
N ASN A 53 -8.97 3.78 9.06
CA ASN A 53 -7.61 3.25 9.25
C ASN A 53 -7.58 1.76 9.67
N LEU A 54 -8.43 0.91 9.09
CA LEU A 54 -8.37 -0.55 9.28
C LEU A 54 -7.15 -1.20 8.59
N SER A 55 -6.14 -0.43 8.22
CA SER A 55 -4.79 -0.91 7.94
C SER A 55 -3.98 -1.14 9.22
N ILE A 56 -4.37 -0.58 10.37
CA ILE A 56 -3.73 -0.85 11.67
C ILE A 56 -3.86 -2.34 12.09
N PHE A 57 -4.88 -3.05 11.60
CA PHE A 57 -5.04 -4.49 11.86
C PHE A 57 -4.55 -5.39 10.73
N LYS A 58 -3.93 -4.86 9.67
CA LYS A 58 -3.28 -5.70 8.66
C LYS A 58 -1.91 -6.13 9.19
N ILE A 59 -1.94 -7.11 10.10
CA ILE A 59 -0.75 -7.82 10.57
C ILE A 59 0.05 -8.24 9.32
N PRO A 60 1.30 -7.79 9.13
CA PRO A 60 2.12 -8.32 8.06
C PRO A 60 2.41 -9.79 8.39
N SER A 61 1.78 -10.71 7.65
CA SER A 61 2.09 -12.14 7.71
C SER A 61 3.53 -12.33 7.24
N LYS A 62 4.48 -12.35 8.18
CA LYS A 62 5.86 -12.78 7.93
C LYS A 62 5.84 -14.29 7.69
N LYS A 63 5.56 -14.73 6.46
CA LYS A 63 6.02 -16.06 6.02
C LYS A 63 7.52 -15.98 5.76
N LYS A 64 8.33 -16.27 6.78
CA LYS A 64 9.76 -16.58 6.59
C LYS A 64 9.86 -18.04 6.20
N ALA A 65 10.05 -18.32 4.92
CA ALA A 65 10.38 -19.65 4.44
C ALA A 65 11.83 -19.97 4.83
N THR A 66 11.98 -20.78 5.86
CA THR A 66 13.23 -21.40 6.28
C THR A 66 13.65 -22.42 5.21
N ARG A 67 14.56 -22.04 4.31
CA ARG A 67 15.34 -23.01 3.52
C ARG A 67 16.62 -23.33 4.28
N HIS A 68 16.60 -24.42 5.05
CA HIS A 68 17.83 -25.10 5.45
C HIS A 68 18.02 -26.27 4.50
N GLY A 69 18.91 -26.09 3.52
CA GLY A 69 19.49 -27.22 2.82
C GLY A 69 20.64 -27.75 3.65
N THR A 70 20.58 -29.02 4.05
CA THR A 70 21.75 -29.90 4.23
C THR A 70 21.26 -31.30 4.61
N THR A 71 21.52 -32.29 3.75
CA THR A 71 21.91 -33.63 4.20
C THR A 71 22.96 -34.15 3.24
N SER A 72 24.04 -34.64 3.83
CA SER A 72 25.35 -34.85 3.24
C SER A 72 25.58 -36.31 2.80
N HIS A 73 26.71 -36.49 2.10
CA HIS A 73 27.52 -37.69 1.95
C HIS A 73 27.04 -38.84 1.05
N ALA A 74 27.75 -39.03 -0.06
CA ALA A 74 28.39 -40.31 -0.35
C ALA A 74 29.66 -40.08 -1.19
N SER A 75 30.79 -40.49 -0.61
CA SER A 75 32.10 -40.58 -1.22
C SER A 75 32.12 -41.55 -2.41
N LEU A 76 33.01 -41.33 -3.38
CA LEU A 76 34.05 -42.28 -3.79
C LEU A 76 35.03 -41.60 -4.77
N PRO A 77 36.34 -41.88 -4.68
CA PRO A 77 37.37 -41.30 -5.55
C PRO A 77 37.80 -42.29 -6.65
N ALA A 78 38.15 -41.78 -7.82
CA ALA A 78 38.99 -42.39 -8.86
C ALA A 78 38.79 -41.52 -10.11
N ALA A 79 39.74 -41.25 -10.98
CA ALA A 79 41.17 -41.47 -11.07
C ALA A 79 41.57 -40.70 -12.35
N LEU A 80 42.85 -40.33 -12.46
CA LEU A 80 43.63 -40.23 -13.70
C LEU A 80 42.98 -39.64 -14.97
N ALA A 81 43.51 -38.51 -15.42
CA ALA A 81 44.19 -38.38 -16.73
C ALA A 81 44.79 -36.96 -16.80
N CYS A 82 46.08 -36.82 -16.55
CA CYS A 82 47.17 -36.84 -17.53
C CYS A 82 47.39 -35.49 -18.21
N ASP A 83 48.61 -35.02 -18.00
CA ASP A 83 49.28 -33.82 -18.46
C ASP A 83 49.19 -33.52 -19.95
N GLY A 84 49.31 -32.23 -20.28
CA GLY A 84 50.23 -31.83 -21.35
C GLY A 84 49.73 -30.77 -22.33
N LEU A 85 50.44 -29.64 -22.31
CA LEU A 85 50.63 -28.63 -23.38
C LEU A 85 49.52 -27.59 -23.53
N GLY A 86 49.75 -26.28 -23.33
CA GLY A 86 50.96 -25.55 -22.95
C GLY A 86 50.55 -24.12 -22.55
N CYS A 87 51.32 -23.54 -21.62
CA CYS A 87 51.12 -22.16 -21.17
C CYS A 87 51.50 -21.14 -22.27
N PRO A 88 50.81 -19.99 -22.34
CA PRO A 88 51.15 -18.90 -23.24
C PRO A 88 52.13 -17.89 -22.61
N LYS A 89 52.85 -17.19 -23.52
CA LYS A 89 53.51 -15.87 -23.44
C LYS A 89 55.04 -15.85 -23.49
N ASP A 90 55.51 -15.21 -24.57
CA ASP A 90 56.63 -14.26 -24.69
C ASP A 90 57.99 -14.65 -24.08
#